data_AF-A0A8C6B734-F1
#
_entry.id   AF-A0A8C6B734-F1
#
_cell.length_a   1.000
_cell.length_b   1.000
_cell.length_c   1.000
_cell.angle_alpha   90.00
_cell.angle_beta   90.00
_cell.angle_gamma   90.00
#
_symmetry.space_group_name_H-M   'P 1'
#
loop_
_entity.id
_entity.type
_entity.pdbx_description
1 polymer ?
#
loop_
_entity_poly.entity_id
_entity_poly.type
_entity_poly.pdbx_seq_one_letter_code
_entity_poly.pdbx_strand_id
1 'polypeptide(L)'
;MAQGTVIHVAPEQPTYAVCVLGTETQLDVYGSAPKDCTSFSINASPGVVVDVAHRPPAKKNLTGSSKWPLDPGLEVSLKIRAASDSTGDRKVQISYYGPETTPVEVLLYITGVGK
;
A
#
# COMPACT_ATOMS: atom_id res chain seq x y z
N MET A 1 17.17 9.42 -12.43
CA MET A 1 16.27 8.60 -11.59
C MET A 1 15.98 9.44 -10.36
N ALA A 2 14.73 9.82 -10.12
CA ALA A 2 14.37 10.58 -8.92
C ALA A 2 14.51 9.65 -7.71
N GLN A 3 15.21 10.09 -6.67
CA GLN A 3 15.28 9.37 -5.39
C GLN A 3 13.91 9.49 -4.70
N GLY A 4 12.96 8.66 -5.12
CA GLY A 4 11.70 8.49 -4.40
C GLY A 4 12.00 7.79 -3.09
N THR A 5 11.50 8.33 -1.98
CA THR A 5 11.54 7.63 -0.70
C THR A 5 10.69 6.35 -0.82
N VAL A 6 11.24 5.20 -0.40
CA VAL A 6 10.49 3.94 -0.34
C VAL A 6 9.93 3.81 1.07
N ILE A 7 8.62 3.66 1.19
CA ILE A 7 7.96 3.40 2.46
C ILE A 7 7.99 1.90 2.69
N HIS A 8 8.59 1.47 3.79
CA HIS A 8 8.50 0.11 4.29
C HIS A 8 7.42 0.04 5.37
N VAL A 9 6.52 -0.93 5.25
CA VAL A 9 5.46 -1.15 6.23
C VAL A 9 5.76 -2.34 7.11
N ALA A 10 5.22 -2.38 8.33
CA ALA A 10 5.46 -3.47 9.27
C ALA A 10 4.14 -3.98 9.88
N PRO A 11 3.95 -5.31 10.04
CA PRO A 11 2.74 -5.86 10.64
C PRO A 11 2.62 -5.62 12.14
N GLU A 12 3.73 -5.37 12.83
CA GLU A 12 3.74 -5.19 14.29
C GLU A 12 3.19 -3.85 14.75
N GLN A 13 3.33 -2.80 13.91
CA GLN A 13 2.89 -1.45 14.26
C GLN A 13 2.46 -0.65 13.03
N PRO A 14 1.49 0.26 13.16
CA PRO A 14 1.12 1.17 12.08
C PRO A 14 2.32 2.01 11.65
N THR A 15 2.48 2.15 10.34
CA THR A 15 3.48 3.02 9.73
C THR A 15 2.87 4.38 9.47
N TYR A 16 3.65 5.45 9.67
CA TYR A 16 3.21 6.82 9.40
C TYR A 16 4.15 7.46 8.39
N ALA A 17 3.60 8.09 7.36
CA ALA A 17 4.38 8.76 6.33
C ALA A 17 3.79 10.12 5.96
N VAL A 18 4.67 11.07 5.61
CA VAL A 18 4.28 12.35 5.02
C VAL A 18 4.56 12.29 3.53
N CYS A 19 3.57 12.62 2.70
CA CYS A 19 3.68 12.57 1.25
C CYS A 19 3.30 13.91 0.64
N VAL A 20 4.10 14.38 -0.31
CA VAL A 20 3.82 15.62 -1.04
C VAL A 20 2.78 15.35 -2.13
N LEU A 21 1.80 16.23 -2.22
CA LEU A 21 0.76 16.20 -3.25
C LEU A 21 1.34 16.05 -4.67
N GLY A 22 0.75 15.15 -5.45
CA GLY A 22 1.15 14.92 -6.85
C GLY A 22 2.46 14.17 -7.04
N THR A 23 3.22 13.92 -5.98
CA THR A 23 4.45 13.13 -6.00
C THR A 23 4.11 11.64 -5.89
N GLU A 24 4.84 10.82 -6.63
CA GLU A 24 4.77 9.37 -6.51
C GLU A 24 5.73 8.89 -5.43
N THR A 25 5.23 8.05 -4.54
CA THR A 25 6.00 7.43 -3.46
C THR A 25 5.94 5.92 -3.61
N GLN A 26 7.09 5.26 -3.55
CA GLN A 26 7.16 3.81 -3.66
C GLN A 26 6.80 3.16 -2.32
N LEU A 27 6.07 2.04 -2.37
CA LEU A 27 5.66 1.26 -1.22
C LEU A 27 6.25 -0.14 -1.34
N ASP A 28 7.13 -0.51 -0.41
CA ASP A 28 7.68 -1.85 -0.35
C ASP A 28 6.63 -2.81 0.24
N VAL A 29 5.92 -3.52 -0.64
CA VAL A 29 4.92 -4.53 -0.26
C VAL A 29 5.54 -5.93 -0.20
N TYR A 30 6.49 -6.23 -1.10
CA TYR A 30 7.13 -7.54 -1.15
C TYR A 30 8.10 -7.73 0.03
N GLY A 31 8.98 -6.76 0.30
CA GLY A 31 9.94 -6.85 1.39
C GLY A 31 9.30 -6.76 2.79
N SER A 32 8.13 -6.13 2.87
CA SER A 32 7.32 -6.03 4.09
C SER A 32 6.36 -7.19 4.33
N ALA A 33 6.25 -8.13 3.39
CA ALA A 33 5.34 -9.26 3.54
C ALA A 33 5.81 -10.21 4.66
N PRO A 34 4.90 -10.67 5.54
CA PRO A 34 5.20 -11.75 6.47
C PRO A 34 5.63 -13.02 5.74
N LYS A 35 6.41 -13.86 6.42
CA LYS A 35 6.81 -15.17 5.91
C LYS A 35 5.56 -15.99 5.55
N ASP A 36 5.67 -16.81 4.51
CA ASP A 36 4.62 -17.72 4.02
C ASP A 36 3.40 -17.05 3.35
N CYS A 37 3.35 -15.71 3.28
CA CYS A 37 2.34 -15.02 2.48
C CYS A 37 2.64 -15.14 0.98
N THR A 38 1.59 -15.34 0.17
CA THR A 38 1.70 -15.56 -1.30
C THR A 38 0.96 -14.51 -2.12
N SER A 39 0.08 -13.74 -1.49
CA SER A 39 -0.74 -12.73 -2.18
C SER A 39 -1.06 -11.59 -1.22
N PHE A 40 -1.48 -10.46 -1.78
CA PHE A 40 -1.93 -9.31 -1.00
C PHE A 40 -3.11 -8.60 -1.67
N SER A 41 -3.82 -7.79 -0.91
CA SER A 41 -4.76 -6.79 -1.42
C SER A 41 -4.52 -5.45 -0.75
N ILE A 42 -4.87 -4.38 -1.44
CA ILE A 42 -4.73 -3.02 -0.92
C ILE A 42 -6.09 -2.35 -0.90
N ASN A 43 -6.41 -1.74 0.24
CA ASN A 43 -7.54 -0.85 0.40
C ASN A 43 -7.03 0.54 0.80
N ALA A 44 -7.44 1.57 0.06
CA ALA A 44 -6.96 2.94 0.28
C ALA A 44 -8.13 3.89 0.51
N SER A 45 -7.95 4.82 1.45
CA SER A 45 -8.91 5.89 1.69
C SER A 45 -9.05 6.81 0.47
N PRO A 46 -10.20 7.48 0.32
CA PRO A 46 -10.41 8.47 -0.73
C PRO A 46 -9.27 9.49 -0.83
N GLY A 47 -8.87 9.82 -2.06
CA GLY A 47 -7.79 10.77 -2.33
C GLY A 47 -6.37 10.19 -2.26
N VAL A 48 -6.21 8.92 -1.86
CA VAL A 48 -4.98 8.15 -2.10
C VAL A 48 -5.21 7.27 -3.33
N VAL A 49 -4.30 7.36 -4.30
CA VAL A 49 -4.27 6.45 -5.44
C VAL A 49 -3.13 5.49 -5.26
N VAL A 50 -3.43 4.21 -5.43
CA VAL A 50 -2.44 3.14 -5.41
C VAL A 50 -2.37 2.56 -6.81
N ASP A 51 -1.16 2.51 -7.36
CA ASP A 51 -0.87 1.81 -8.61
C ASP A 51 -0.06 0.55 -8.28
N VAL A 52 -0.43 -0.56 -8.91
CA VAL A 52 0.29 -1.84 -8.82
C VAL A 52 0.73 -2.17 -10.22
N ALA A 53 1.99 -1.87 -10.52
CA ALA A 53 2.53 -1.96 -11.86
C ALA A 53 2.86 -3.42 -12.24
N HIS A 54 3.03 -3.64 -13.55
CA HIS A 54 3.57 -4.87 -14.15
C HIS A 54 2.80 -6.19 -13.92
N ARG A 55 1.70 -6.21 -13.15
CA ARG A 55 0.85 -7.39 -12.96
C ARG A 55 -0.65 -7.03 -12.93
N PRO A 56 -1.47 -7.57 -13.83
CA PRO A 56 -2.91 -7.48 -13.68
C PRO A 56 -3.36 -8.24 -12.41
N PRO A 57 -4.40 -7.77 -11.70
CA PRO A 57 -4.90 -8.44 -10.51
C PRO A 57 -5.36 -9.86 -10.85
N ALA A 58 -4.92 -10.83 -10.05
CA ALA A 58 -5.16 -12.24 -10.31
C ALA A 58 -6.65 -12.59 -10.21
N LYS A 59 -7.37 -11.95 -9.29
CA LYS A 59 -8.83 -12.06 -9.12
C LYS A 59 -9.41 -10.76 -8.58
N LYS A 60 -10.52 -10.30 -9.15
CA LYS A 60 -11.40 -9.33 -8.50
C LYS A 60 -12.28 -10.10 -7.53
N ASN A 61 -12.11 -9.86 -6.23
CA ASN A 61 -12.96 -10.51 -5.24
C ASN A 61 -14.37 -9.90 -5.29
N LEU A 62 -15.40 -10.65 -4.86
CA LEU A 62 -16.80 -10.17 -4.85
C LEU A 62 -16.99 -8.90 -3.99
N THR A 63 -16.06 -8.63 -3.08
CA THR A 63 -15.99 -7.41 -2.25
C THR A 63 -15.38 -6.21 -2.96
N GLY A 64 -15.06 -6.31 -4.25
CA GLY A 64 -14.49 -5.21 -5.05
C GLY A 64 -12.99 -4.98 -4.85
N SER A 65 -12.37 -5.64 -3.87
CA SER A 65 -10.92 -5.58 -3.66
C SER A 65 -10.20 -6.51 -4.64
N SER A 66 -9.19 -5.96 -5.32
CA SER A 66 -8.33 -6.71 -6.22
C SER A 66 -7.24 -7.42 -5.41
N LYS A 67 -6.95 -8.68 -5.74
CA LYS A 67 -5.87 -9.46 -5.11
C LYS A 67 -4.73 -9.67 -6.10
N TRP A 68 -3.51 -9.42 -5.67
CA TRP A 68 -2.28 -9.59 -6.46
C TRP A 68 -1.36 -10.63 -5.82
N PRO A 69 -0.57 -11.36 -6.61
CA PRO A 69 0.48 -12.23 -6.08
C PRO A 69 1.64 -11.41 -5.50
N LEU A 70 2.29 -11.95 -4.47
CA LEU A 70 3.58 -11.42 -4.00
C LEU A 70 4.68 -11.93 -4.94
N ASP A 71 5.36 -11.01 -5.62
CA ASP A 71 6.37 -11.30 -6.64
C ASP A 71 7.58 -10.39 -6.41
N PRO A 72 8.83 -10.87 -6.60
CA PRO A 72 10.03 -10.04 -6.47
C PRO A 72 10.07 -8.83 -7.44
N GLY A 73 9.37 -8.89 -8.57
CA GLY A 73 9.22 -7.79 -9.53
C GLY A 73 7.97 -6.93 -9.30
N LEU A 74 7.34 -7.04 -8.13
CA LEU A 74 6.19 -6.23 -7.76
C LEU A 74 6.61 -4.79 -7.48
N GLU A 75 6.03 -3.85 -8.21
CA GLU A 75 6.19 -2.42 -7.99
C GLU A 75 4.84 -1.83 -7.56
N VAL A 76 4.81 -1.24 -6.37
CA VAL A 76 3.61 -0.59 -5.82
C VAL A 76 3.94 0.87 -5.54
N SER A 77 3.15 1.76 -6.09
CA SER A 77 3.31 3.20 -5.89
C SER A 77 2.05 3.85 -5.37
N LEU A 78 2.26 4.94 -4.63
CA LEU A 78 1.24 5.72 -3.97
C LEU A 78 1.29 7.14 -4.51
N LYS A 79 0.13 7.72 -4.76
CA LYS A 79 0.00 9.12 -5.14
C LYS A 79 -1.12 9.79 -4.37
N ILE A 80 -0.79 10.87 -3.68
CA ILE A 80 -1.76 11.66 -2.94
C ILE A 80 -2.36 12.72 -3.86
N ARG A 81 -3.69 12.75 -3.97
CA ARG A 81 -4.44 13.67 -4.84
C ARG A 81 -5.03 14.88 -4.14
N ALA A 82 -5.16 14.85 -2.82
CA ALA A 82 -5.69 15.96 -2.04
C ALA A 82 -4.85 16.18 -0.78
N ALA A 83 -4.82 17.41 -0.26
CA ALA A 83 -4.15 17.67 1.00
C ALA A 83 -4.91 16.97 2.14
N SER A 84 -4.19 16.66 3.19
CA SER A 84 -4.75 16.14 4.43
C SER A 84 -5.26 17.29 5.30
N ASP A 85 -6.43 17.11 5.90
CA ASP A 85 -7.01 18.08 6.85
C ASP A 85 -6.40 17.93 8.25
N SER A 86 -5.97 16.70 8.59
CA SER A 86 -5.37 16.33 9.87
C SER A 86 -4.21 15.36 9.65
N THR A 87 -3.33 15.22 10.64
CA THR A 87 -2.19 14.28 10.55
C THR A 87 -2.70 12.84 10.53
N GLY A 88 -2.30 12.05 9.52
CA GLY A 88 -2.66 10.64 9.38
C GLY A 88 -4.13 10.36 9.07
N ASP A 89 -4.86 11.32 8.50
CA ASP A 89 -6.27 11.18 8.11
C ASP A 89 -6.49 10.19 6.96
N ARG A 90 -5.45 9.95 6.15
CA ARG A 90 -5.49 9.00 5.03
C ARG A 90 -4.92 7.66 5.47
N LYS A 91 -5.61 6.58 5.14
CA LYS A 91 -5.19 5.22 5.47
C LYS A 91 -5.00 4.39 4.20
N VAL A 92 -3.92 3.63 4.17
CA VAL A 92 -3.70 2.52 3.25
C VAL A 92 -3.59 1.27 4.10
N GLN A 93 -4.41 0.28 3.79
CA GLN A 93 -4.41 -1.02 4.44
C GLN A 93 -3.96 -2.06 3.43
N ILE A 94 -2.93 -2.81 3.80
CA ILE A 94 -2.42 -3.94 3.03
C ILE A 94 -2.80 -5.19 3.81
N SER A 95 -3.49 -6.12 3.15
CA SER A 95 -3.83 -7.42 3.72
C SER A 95 -3.03 -8.49 3.00
N TYR A 96 -2.19 -9.22 3.74
CA TYR A 96 -1.39 -10.32 3.23
C TYR A 96 -2.11 -11.65 3.46
N TYR A 97 -2.10 -12.51 2.45
CA TYR A 97 -2.76 -13.80 2.44
C TYR A 97 -1.74 -14.91 2.25
N GLY A 98 -1.72 -15.86 3.19
CA GLY A 98 -0.87 -17.04 3.18
C GLY A 98 -1.67 -18.33 3.36
N PRO A 99 -1.04 -19.41 3.85
CA PRO A 99 -1.73 -20.65 4.22
C PRO A 99 -2.64 -20.49 5.44
N GLU A 100 -2.42 -19.44 6.26
CA GLU A 100 -3.27 -19.13 7.41
C GLU A 100 -4.67 -18.65 6.98
N THR A 101 -5.67 -18.96 7.80
CA THR A 101 -7.07 -18.62 7.51
C THR A 101 -7.36 -17.13 7.69
N THR A 102 -6.60 -16.45 8.54
CA THR A 102 -6.72 -15.02 8.82
C THR A 102 -5.62 -14.24 8.10
N PRO A 103 -5.96 -13.23 7.28
CA PRO A 103 -4.94 -12.40 6.65
C PRO A 103 -4.21 -11.54 7.67
N VAL A 104 -2.92 -11.28 7.42
CA VAL A 104 -2.14 -10.34 8.21
C VAL A 104 -2.37 -8.93 7.68
N GLU A 105 -2.89 -8.05 8.51
CA GLU A 105 -3.21 -6.68 8.14
C GLU A 105 -2.09 -5.71 8.55
N VAL A 106 -1.74 -4.82 7.63
CA VAL A 106 -0.72 -3.79 7.83
C VAL A 106 -1.29 -2.43 7.48
N LEU A 107 -1.02 -1.45 8.34
CA LEU A 107 -1.58 -0.11 8.26
C LEU A 107 -0.51 0.93 7.97
N LEU A 108 -0.77 1.74 6.95
CA LEU A 108 -0.01 2.95 6.64
C LEU A 108 -0.93 4.15 6.74
N TYR A 109 -0.63 5.04 7.68
CA TYR A 109 -1.27 6.34 7.81
C TYR A 109 -0.44 7.39 7.06
N ILE A 110 -1.10 8.19 6.25
CA ILE A 110 -0.46 9.17 5.38
C ILE A 110 -0.98 10.57 5.69
N THR A 111 -0.06 11.50 5.81
CA THR A 111 -0.35 12.94 5.83
C THR A 111 0.06 13.54 4.50
N GLY A 112 -0.92 13.97 3.70
CA GLY A 112 -0.73 14.67 2.44
C GLY A 112 -0.45 16.14 2.66
N VAL A 113 0.74 16.62 2.30
CA VAL A 113 1.10 18.05 2.39
C VAL A 113 1.04 18.73 1.01
N GLY A 114 0.58 19.98 1.01
CA GLY A 114 0.58 20.86 -0.16
C GLY A 114 1.98 21.15 -0.66
N LYS A 115 2.06 21.54 -1.94
CA LYS A 115 3.26 22.13 -2.51
C LYS A 115 3.20 23.65 -2.42
#